data_AF-A0A1H1AXI1-F1
#
_entry.id   AF-A0A1H1AXI1-F1
#
_cell.length_a   1.000
_cell.length_b   1.000
_cell.length_c   1.000
_cell.angle_alpha   90.00
_cell.angle_beta   90.00
_cell.angle_gamma   90.00
#
_symmetry.space_group_name_H-M   'P 1'
#
loop_
_entity.id
_entity.type
_entity.pdbx_description
1 polymer ?
#
loop_
_entity_poly.entity_id
_entity_poly.type
_entity_poly.pdbx_seq_one_letter_code
_entity_poly.pdbx_strand_id
1 'polypeptide(L)'
;MGGYCSACGNELSSDSKYCSSCGTPVSGNGKGDNTGDKSQIKKVIKAQFKALNEQNLELYKKTFHPEAGHVDENVKTAKRLFNDYDISFEVKDYEFLEIGDGEAQVRIVQDTRKNDNSNFRDNRVDQIWTFRKSNGNWRFWNSEEVETEYLDGSIGSTSSERSQWNITLGKLVAYPIGLLLLLAGFGAFTDSILGGLLLLSAGALSLPIVRGILRHGSGITFSRWATVAIVLVAAFSGSMLLEPETESAVEIDEPAAEEEEIYFVGENFTEDEITYEVTEVTVDDRLYVGTTRYGTGPDTELVRLRIDMTNEANEEIEVPHSGHGLSTELDFQLVDDQDRTYTVEYQQVTDWDISPGVSEQALFAFEVPDDQEERYLQVGSAKVDLTET
;
A
#
# COMPACT_ATOMS: atom_id res chain seq x y z
N MET A 1 2.94 35.29 -6.44
CA MET A 1 2.54 35.87 -7.74
C MET A 1 1.54 34.89 -8.33
N GLY A 2 0.30 35.32 -8.60
CA GLY A 2 -0.73 34.44 -9.19
C GLY A 2 -0.37 34.07 -10.63
N GLY A 3 -0.72 32.85 -11.05
CA GLY A 3 -0.57 32.38 -12.42
C GLY A 3 -1.79 32.74 -13.28
N TYR A 4 -1.71 32.47 -14.58
CA TYR A 4 -2.86 32.57 -15.50
C TYR A 4 -3.19 31.19 -16.06
N CYS A 5 -4.47 30.92 -16.25
CA CYS A 5 -4.96 29.67 -16.83
C CYS A 5 -4.43 29.50 -18.26
N SER A 6 -3.87 28.34 -18.56
CA SER A 6 -3.30 28.02 -19.89
C SER A 6 -4.35 27.88 -20.99
N ALA A 7 -5.60 27.55 -20.64
CA ALA A 7 -6.69 27.39 -21.61
C ALA A 7 -7.44 28.70 -21.89
N CYS A 8 -7.82 29.46 -20.86
CA CYS A 8 -8.70 30.63 -21.02
C CYS A 8 -8.04 31.97 -20.64
N GLY A 9 -6.84 31.95 -20.08
CA GLY A 9 -6.12 33.16 -19.67
C GLY A 9 -6.65 33.85 -18.41
N ASN A 10 -7.61 33.26 -17.69
CA ASN A 10 -8.12 33.84 -16.45
C ASN A 10 -7.05 33.82 -15.34
N GLU A 11 -7.04 34.83 -14.48
CA GLU A 11 -6.11 34.93 -13.34
C GLU A 11 -6.48 33.87 -12.29
N LEU A 12 -5.45 33.19 -11.77
CA LEU A 12 -5.59 32.08 -10.84
C LEU A 12 -5.17 32.52 -9.43
N SER A 13 -5.94 32.11 -8.41
CA SER A 13 -5.47 32.24 -7.03
C SER A 13 -4.28 31.32 -6.80
N SER A 14 -3.40 31.66 -5.84
CA SER A 14 -2.21 30.86 -5.53
C SER A 14 -2.51 29.42 -5.10
N ASP A 15 -3.77 29.17 -4.69
CA ASP A 15 -4.19 27.90 -4.10
C ASP A 15 -5.28 27.21 -4.96
N SER A 16 -5.57 27.76 -6.15
CA SER A 16 -6.58 27.22 -7.07
C SER A 16 -6.07 25.96 -7.77
N LYS A 17 -6.73 24.81 -7.55
CA LYS A 17 -6.48 23.56 -8.31
C LYS A 17 -7.06 23.59 -9.73
N TYR A 18 -8.12 24.37 -9.95
CA TYR A 18 -8.81 24.51 -11.24
C TYR A 18 -9.10 25.98 -11.55
N CYS A 19 -9.19 26.30 -12.84
CA CYS A 19 -9.59 27.62 -13.27
C CYS A 19 -11.08 27.85 -13.01
N SER A 20 -11.39 28.81 -12.14
CA SER A 20 -12.77 29.19 -11.79
C SER A 20 -13.64 29.67 -12.97
N SER A 21 -13.03 29.98 -14.12
CA SER A 21 -13.76 30.44 -15.31
C SER A 21 -14.04 29.33 -16.33
N CYS A 22 -13.21 28.30 -16.42
CA CYS A 22 -13.32 27.31 -17.50
C CYS A 22 -13.10 25.86 -17.07
N GLY A 23 -12.86 25.62 -15.77
CA GLY A 23 -12.66 24.28 -15.21
C GLY A 23 -11.32 23.63 -15.55
N THR A 24 -10.47 24.26 -16.38
CA THR A 24 -9.17 23.67 -16.73
C THR A 24 -8.27 23.54 -15.50
N PRO A 25 -7.70 22.35 -15.22
CA PRO A 25 -6.83 22.14 -14.08
C PRO A 25 -5.62 23.08 -14.16
N VAL A 26 -5.34 23.75 -13.05
CA VAL A 26 -4.16 24.57 -12.86
C VAL A 26 -3.04 23.60 -12.56
N SER A 27 -2.09 23.45 -13.48
CA SER A 27 -0.85 22.70 -13.22
C SER A 27 -0.04 23.42 -12.13
N GLY A 28 -0.39 23.19 -10.86
CA GLY A 28 0.19 23.80 -9.68
C GLY A 28 0.65 22.74 -8.68
N ASN A 29 1.96 22.52 -8.63
CA ASN A 29 2.78 21.89 -7.57
C ASN A 29 2.05 21.27 -6.36
N GLY A 30 1.96 19.93 -6.35
CA GLY A 30 1.67 19.13 -5.16
C GLY A 30 1.36 17.67 -5.53
N LYS A 31 2.37 16.79 -5.41
CA LYS A 31 2.45 15.44 -6.03
C LYS A 31 2.49 15.53 -7.56
N GLY A 32 3.68 15.84 -8.09
CA GLY A 32 3.92 15.79 -9.52
C GLY A 32 3.50 14.43 -10.06
N ASP A 33 2.76 14.46 -11.15
CA ASP A 33 2.55 13.29 -11.99
C ASP A 33 3.94 12.73 -12.37
N ASN A 34 4.41 11.78 -11.57
CA ASN A 34 5.70 11.15 -11.72
C ASN A 34 5.65 10.10 -12.85
N THR A 35 4.61 10.08 -13.69
CA THR A 35 4.48 9.14 -14.82
C THR A 35 5.69 9.20 -15.75
N GLY A 36 6.25 10.40 -15.98
CA GLY A 36 7.49 10.56 -16.74
C GLY A 36 8.69 9.86 -16.08
N ASP A 37 8.86 10.05 -14.77
CA ASP A 37 9.96 9.47 -14.00
C ASP A 37 9.79 7.95 -13.83
N LYS A 38 8.57 7.47 -13.53
CA LYS A 38 8.20 6.04 -13.53
C LYS A 38 8.55 5.39 -14.86
N SER A 39 8.20 6.01 -15.98
CA SER A 39 8.51 5.51 -17.33
C SER A 39 10.01 5.41 -17.59
N GLN A 40 10.80 6.39 -17.13
CA GLN A 40 12.26 6.34 -17.23
C GLN A 40 12.86 5.22 -16.37
N ILE A 41 12.42 5.08 -15.12
CA ILE A 41 12.91 4.02 -14.22
C ILE A 41 12.59 2.63 -14.79
N LYS A 42 11.38 2.41 -15.32
CA LYS A 42 11.02 1.16 -16.03
C LYS A 42 11.98 0.85 -17.19
N LYS A 43 12.41 1.87 -17.94
CA LYS A 43 13.40 1.69 -19.02
C LYS A 43 14.77 1.27 -18.47
N VAL A 44 15.20 1.79 -17.33
CA VAL A 44 16.45 1.39 -16.67
C VAL A 44 16.37 -0.07 -16.23
N ILE A 45 15.28 -0.48 -15.57
CA ILE A 45 15.03 -1.86 -15.16
C ILE A 45 15.12 -2.78 -16.37
N LYS A 46 14.35 -2.50 -17.42
CA LYS A 46 14.34 -3.30 -18.65
C LYS A 46 15.72 -3.37 -19.32
N ALA A 47 16.46 -2.26 -19.35
CA ALA A 47 17.81 -2.22 -19.90
C ALA A 47 18.80 -3.07 -19.09
N GLN A 48 18.66 -3.10 -17.77
CA GLN A 48 19.54 -3.89 -16.89
C GLN A 48 19.29 -5.39 -17.08
N PHE A 49 18.03 -5.83 -17.05
CA PHE A 49 17.68 -7.23 -17.30
C PHE A 49 18.01 -7.68 -18.72
N LYS A 50 17.82 -6.81 -19.72
CA LYS A 50 18.28 -7.08 -21.09
C LYS A 50 19.79 -7.27 -21.13
N ALA A 51 20.56 -6.39 -20.48
CA ALA A 51 22.02 -6.50 -20.45
C ALA A 51 22.49 -7.78 -19.74
N LEU A 52 21.82 -8.19 -18.66
CA LEU A 52 22.13 -9.44 -17.96
C LEU A 52 21.86 -10.67 -18.84
N ASN A 53 20.70 -10.73 -19.48
CA ASN A 53 20.33 -11.84 -20.38
C ASN A 53 21.19 -11.91 -21.65
N GLU A 54 21.62 -10.77 -22.18
CA GLU A 54 22.56 -10.70 -23.32
C GLU A 54 24.04 -10.85 -22.88
N GLN A 55 24.30 -11.05 -21.58
CA GLN A 55 25.62 -11.09 -20.97
C GLN A 55 26.50 -9.87 -21.33
N ASN A 56 25.87 -8.72 -21.58
CA ASN A 56 26.51 -7.50 -22.05
C ASN A 56 26.94 -6.62 -20.88
N LEU A 57 28.14 -6.89 -20.36
CA LEU A 57 28.71 -6.18 -19.20
C LEU A 57 28.88 -4.67 -19.41
N GLU A 58 29.14 -4.23 -20.65
CA GLU A 58 29.25 -2.80 -20.98
C GLU A 58 27.89 -2.09 -20.90
N LEU A 59 26.83 -2.73 -21.40
CA LEU A 59 25.48 -2.22 -21.26
C LEU A 59 25.02 -2.25 -19.80
N TYR A 60 25.33 -3.32 -19.06
CA TYR A 60 25.03 -3.44 -17.64
C TYR A 60 25.72 -2.34 -16.84
N LYS A 61 27.01 -2.09 -17.07
CA LYS A 61 27.74 -0.99 -16.42
C LYS A 61 27.12 0.39 -16.68
N LYS A 62 26.54 0.62 -17.87
CA LYS A 62 25.91 1.90 -18.24
C LYS A 62 24.60 2.18 -17.50
N THR A 63 23.92 1.18 -16.93
CA THR A 63 22.68 1.39 -16.18
C THR A 63 22.93 1.97 -14.79
N PHE A 64 24.16 1.85 -14.28
CA PHE A 64 24.53 2.39 -12.98
C PHE A 64 24.69 3.91 -12.99
N HIS A 65 24.39 4.50 -11.85
CA HIS A 65 24.69 5.88 -11.55
C HIS A 65 26.22 6.10 -11.54
N PRO A 66 26.75 7.20 -12.10
CA PRO A 66 28.20 7.44 -12.18
C PRO A 66 28.92 7.46 -10.82
N GLU A 67 28.20 7.85 -9.76
CA GLU A 67 28.72 7.95 -8.39
C GLU A 67 28.45 6.69 -7.55
N ALA A 68 27.85 5.64 -8.12
CA ALA A 68 27.61 4.40 -7.37
C ALA A 68 28.96 3.74 -7.04
N GLY A 69 29.24 3.51 -5.75
CA GLY A 69 30.53 2.99 -5.29
C GLY A 69 30.81 1.53 -5.68
N HIS A 70 29.79 0.77 -6.06
CA HIS A 70 29.85 -0.70 -6.20
C HIS A 70 29.75 -1.18 -7.66
N VAL A 71 29.95 -0.31 -8.65
CA VAL A 71 29.77 -0.67 -10.08
C VAL A 71 30.73 -1.78 -10.51
N ASP A 72 32.04 -1.62 -10.24
CA ASP A 72 33.04 -2.59 -10.68
C ASP A 72 32.92 -3.94 -9.96
N GLU A 73 32.48 -3.93 -8.69
CA GLU A 73 32.20 -5.15 -7.93
C GLU A 73 31.01 -5.91 -8.52
N ASN A 74 29.90 -5.21 -8.83
CA ASN A 74 28.73 -5.81 -9.47
C ASN A 74 29.04 -6.36 -10.87
N VAL A 75 29.77 -5.61 -11.70
CA VAL A 75 30.21 -6.07 -13.03
C VAL A 75 31.11 -7.30 -12.92
N LYS A 76 32.01 -7.34 -11.92
CA LYS A 76 32.88 -8.49 -11.67
C LYS A 76 32.08 -9.72 -11.21
N THR A 77 31.08 -9.54 -10.37
CA THR A 77 30.17 -10.61 -9.93
C THR A 77 29.36 -11.15 -11.11
N ALA A 78 28.74 -10.28 -11.91
CA ALA A 78 28.02 -10.67 -13.12
C ALA A 78 28.91 -11.43 -14.10
N LYS A 79 30.16 -10.96 -14.32
CA LYS A 79 31.13 -11.65 -15.17
C LYS A 79 31.46 -13.06 -14.69
N ARG A 80 31.62 -13.26 -13.38
CA ARG A 80 31.85 -14.60 -12.81
C ARG A 80 30.64 -15.48 -13.05
N LEU A 81 29.45 -14.96 -12.76
CA LEU A 81 28.20 -15.69 -12.93
C LEU A 81 28.01 -16.17 -14.37
N PHE A 82 28.29 -15.32 -15.37
CA PHE A 82 28.19 -15.68 -16.80
C PHE A 82 29.28 -16.66 -17.27
N ASN A 83 30.45 -16.66 -16.63
CA ASN A 83 31.51 -17.62 -16.94
C ASN A 83 31.19 -19.01 -16.40
N ASP A 84 30.50 -19.05 -15.26
CA ASP A 84 30.25 -20.29 -14.51
C ASP A 84 28.91 -20.93 -14.88
N TYR A 85 27.93 -20.15 -15.38
CA TYR A 85 26.56 -20.59 -15.62
C TYR A 85 25.92 -20.00 -16.89
N ASP A 86 25.12 -20.81 -17.58
CA ASP A 86 24.13 -20.31 -18.54
C ASP A 86 22.78 -20.12 -17.83
N ILE A 87 22.41 -18.87 -17.58
CA ILE A 87 21.22 -18.48 -16.81
C ILE A 87 20.44 -17.37 -17.51
N SER A 88 19.13 -17.32 -17.25
CA SER A 88 18.22 -16.27 -17.68
C SER A 88 17.57 -15.59 -16.48
N PHE A 89 17.25 -14.31 -16.65
CA PHE A 89 16.65 -13.43 -15.66
C PHE A 89 15.31 -12.92 -16.16
N GLU A 90 14.28 -12.99 -15.33
CA GLU A 90 12.93 -12.52 -15.66
C GLU A 90 12.37 -11.66 -14.52
N VAL A 91 11.85 -10.48 -14.86
CA VAL A 91 11.10 -9.65 -13.90
C VAL A 91 9.68 -10.20 -13.84
N LYS A 92 9.28 -10.67 -12.66
CA LYS A 92 7.92 -11.14 -12.40
C LYS A 92 7.00 -10.01 -12.00
N ASP A 93 7.50 -9.10 -11.17
CA ASP A 93 6.73 -7.97 -10.67
C ASP A 93 7.65 -6.79 -10.32
N TYR A 94 7.08 -5.59 -10.28
CA TYR A 94 7.72 -4.42 -9.68
C TYR A 94 6.70 -3.41 -9.14
N GLU A 95 7.03 -2.79 -8.02
CA GLU A 95 6.17 -1.84 -7.30
C GLU A 95 6.96 -0.58 -6.95
N PHE A 96 6.43 0.61 -7.26
CA PHE A 96 7.07 1.87 -6.88
C PHE A 96 6.72 2.21 -5.43
N LEU A 97 7.72 2.15 -4.55
CA LEU A 97 7.54 2.43 -3.12
C LEU A 97 7.62 3.93 -2.84
N GLU A 98 8.58 4.62 -3.45
CA GLU A 98 8.80 6.06 -3.27
C GLU A 98 9.38 6.68 -4.54
N ILE A 99 8.94 7.90 -4.88
CA ILE A 99 9.51 8.69 -5.97
C ILE A 99 9.59 10.15 -5.55
N GLY A 100 10.80 10.64 -5.32
CA GLY A 100 11.12 12.05 -5.12
C GLY A 100 11.83 12.66 -6.34
N ASP A 101 12.21 13.94 -6.22
CA ASP A 101 12.81 14.70 -7.33
C ASP A 101 14.17 14.15 -7.82
N GLY A 102 14.88 13.40 -6.98
CA GLY A 102 16.23 12.92 -7.28
C GLY A 102 16.53 11.48 -6.85
N GLU A 103 15.64 10.85 -6.07
CA GLU A 103 15.78 9.48 -5.59
C GLU A 103 14.42 8.76 -5.71
N ALA A 104 14.46 7.46 -6.01
CA ALA A 104 13.27 6.62 -6.08
C ALA A 104 13.59 5.22 -5.59
N GLN A 105 12.60 4.54 -5.03
CA GLN A 105 12.69 3.16 -4.58
C GLN A 105 11.64 2.30 -5.28
N VAL A 106 12.07 1.15 -5.80
CA VAL A 106 11.20 0.21 -6.49
C VAL A 106 11.47 -1.19 -5.96
N ARG A 107 10.44 -1.88 -5.48
CA ARG A 107 10.51 -3.31 -5.18
C ARG A 107 10.45 -4.09 -6.49
N ILE A 108 11.29 -5.11 -6.63
CA ILE A 108 11.36 -5.94 -7.84
C ILE A 108 11.40 -7.40 -7.43
N VAL A 109 10.53 -8.20 -8.04
CA VAL A 109 10.55 -9.66 -7.94
C VAL A 109 11.17 -10.23 -9.20
N GLN A 110 12.27 -10.98 -9.04
CA GLN A 110 13.07 -11.51 -10.13
C GLN A 110 13.16 -13.04 -10.04
N ASP A 111 12.88 -13.76 -11.12
CA ASP A 111 13.27 -15.16 -11.28
C ASP A 111 14.64 -15.24 -11.97
N THR A 112 15.51 -16.13 -11.48
CA THR A 112 16.73 -16.55 -12.17
C THR A 112 16.66 -18.05 -12.43
N ARG A 113 16.78 -18.47 -13.69
CA ARG A 113 16.70 -19.88 -14.08
C ARG A 113 17.92 -20.29 -14.87
N LYS A 114 18.42 -21.50 -14.64
CA LYS A 114 19.45 -22.08 -15.50
C LYS A 114 18.87 -22.56 -16.82
N ASN A 115 19.66 -22.40 -17.87
CA ASN A 115 19.36 -22.90 -19.22
C ASN A 115 20.17 -24.15 -19.56
N ASP A 116 21.05 -24.57 -18.65
CA ASP A 116 21.95 -25.72 -18.79
C ASP A 116 21.79 -26.75 -17.66
N ASN A 117 22.68 -27.75 -17.64
CA ASN A 117 22.74 -28.79 -16.61
C ASN A 117 23.68 -28.42 -15.43
N SER A 118 23.96 -27.14 -15.22
CA SER A 118 24.81 -26.70 -14.11
C SER A 118 24.17 -26.95 -12.75
N ASN A 119 24.99 -26.82 -11.69
CA ASN A 119 24.53 -26.89 -10.31
C ASN A 119 23.93 -25.57 -9.80
N PHE A 120 23.66 -24.58 -10.68
CA PHE A 120 22.88 -23.41 -10.30
C PHE A 120 21.50 -23.86 -9.79
N ARG A 121 21.04 -23.23 -8.71
CA ARG A 121 19.71 -23.46 -8.15
C ARG A 121 18.83 -22.30 -8.59
N ASP A 122 17.81 -22.62 -9.37
CA ASP A 122 16.80 -21.65 -9.77
C ASP A 122 16.24 -20.94 -8.54
N ASN A 123 16.13 -19.63 -8.60
CA ASN A 123 15.67 -18.84 -7.47
C ASN A 123 14.73 -17.72 -7.90
N ARG A 124 13.95 -17.25 -6.93
CA ARG A 124 13.18 -16.03 -6.97
C ARG A 124 13.73 -15.10 -5.90
N VAL A 125 14.08 -13.89 -6.30
CA VAL A 125 14.65 -12.88 -5.42
C VAL A 125 13.69 -11.68 -5.36
N ASP A 126 13.25 -11.35 -4.17
CA ASP A 126 12.57 -10.09 -3.85
C ASP A 126 13.61 -9.09 -3.35
N GLN A 127 13.64 -7.90 -3.94
CA GLN A 127 14.68 -6.91 -3.71
C GLN A 127 14.16 -5.49 -3.89
N ILE A 128 14.67 -4.56 -3.11
CA ILE A 128 14.38 -3.13 -3.24
C ILE A 128 15.54 -2.47 -3.96
N TRP A 129 15.24 -1.85 -5.10
CA TRP A 129 16.21 -1.10 -5.89
C TRP A 129 16.06 0.38 -5.61
N THR A 130 17.18 1.05 -5.31
CA THR A 130 17.24 2.51 -5.27
C THR A 130 17.74 3.03 -6.60
N PHE A 131 17.10 4.09 -7.08
CA PHE A 131 17.48 4.83 -8.26
C PHE A 131 17.83 6.25 -7.88
N ARG A 132 18.80 6.83 -8.58
CA ARG A 132 19.15 8.26 -8.45
C ARG A 132 19.21 8.93 -9.80
N LYS A 133 18.82 10.20 -9.81
CA LYS A 133 18.81 11.04 -11.01
C LYS A 133 20.19 11.67 -11.21
N SER A 134 20.79 11.47 -12.38
CA SER A 134 22.03 12.14 -12.81
C SER A 134 21.80 12.83 -14.13
N ASN A 135 22.02 14.15 -14.18
CA ASN A 135 21.78 14.97 -15.38
C ASN A 135 20.37 14.74 -15.97
N GLY A 136 19.34 14.73 -15.11
CA GLY A 136 17.95 14.53 -15.51
C GLY A 136 17.55 13.10 -15.91
N ASN A 137 18.47 12.14 -15.82
CA ASN A 137 18.21 10.74 -16.17
C ASN A 137 18.30 9.84 -14.94
N TRP A 138 17.30 8.98 -14.76
CA TRP A 138 17.32 7.96 -13.72
C TRP A 138 18.34 6.85 -14.02
N ARG A 139 19.02 6.39 -12.98
CA ARG A 139 20.00 5.30 -13.05
C ARG A 139 19.96 4.46 -11.78
N PHE A 140 20.32 3.20 -11.91
CA PHE A 140 20.41 2.27 -10.79
C PHE A 140 21.52 2.71 -9.83
N TRP A 141 21.20 2.83 -8.54
CA TRP A 141 22.15 3.22 -7.50
C TRP A 141 22.65 1.99 -6.73
N ASN A 142 21.73 1.23 -6.12
CA ASN A 142 22.02 0.01 -5.40
C ASN A 142 20.75 -0.87 -5.31
N SER A 143 20.92 -2.10 -4.82
CA SER A 143 19.84 -2.99 -4.44
C SER A 143 20.06 -3.54 -3.04
N GLU A 144 18.96 -3.82 -2.35
CA GLU A 144 18.92 -4.54 -1.08
C GLU A 144 18.05 -5.79 -1.28
N GLU A 145 18.60 -6.97 -0.98
CA GLU A 145 17.86 -8.22 -1.04
C GLU A 145 16.92 -8.33 0.16
N VAL A 146 15.63 -8.58 -0.10
CA VAL A 146 14.60 -8.79 0.92
C VAL A 146 14.51 -10.28 1.23
N GLU A 147 14.34 -11.10 0.20
CA GLU A 147 14.14 -12.54 0.33
C GLU A 147 14.63 -13.28 -0.92
N THR A 148 15.13 -14.51 -0.72
CA THR A 148 15.47 -15.44 -1.79
C THR A 148 14.77 -16.78 -1.56
N GLU A 149 13.91 -17.16 -2.49
CA GLU A 149 13.25 -18.47 -2.57
C GLU A 149 13.93 -19.34 -3.63
N TYR A 150 14.14 -20.64 -3.37
CA TYR A 150 14.64 -21.57 -4.37
C TYR A 150 13.48 -22.34 -5.03
N LEU A 151 13.44 -22.34 -6.37
CA LEU A 151 12.33 -22.86 -7.16
C LEU A 151 12.36 -24.38 -7.37
N ASP A 152 13.40 -25.06 -6.89
CA ASP A 152 13.57 -26.51 -6.93
C ASP A 152 12.81 -27.25 -5.82
N GLY A 153 12.04 -26.52 -4.99
CA GLY A 153 11.29 -27.07 -3.86
C GLY A 153 12.17 -27.55 -2.70
N SER A 154 13.51 -27.43 -2.81
CA SER A 154 14.37 -27.64 -1.66
C SER A 154 14.32 -26.39 -0.82
N ILE A 155 13.59 -26.50 0.30
CA ILE A 155 13.50 -25.47 1.34
C ILE A 155 14.92 -25.17 1.81
N GLY A 156 15.55 -24.17 1.19
CA GLY A 156 16.71 -23.52 1.74
C GLY A 156 16.20 -22.68 2.89
N SER A 157 16.00 -23.30 4.05
CA SER A 157 15.57 -22.61 5.26
C SER A 157 16.70 -21.72 5.78
N THR A 158 16.92 -20.60 5.11
CA THR A 158 16.91 -19.32 5.84
C THR A 158 15.48 -18.80 5.85
N SER A 159 14.54 -19.68 6.22
CA SER A 159 13.22 -19.28 6.68
C SER A 159 13.41 -18.65 8.05
N SER A 160 13.84 -17.39 8.09
CA SER A 160 13.33 -16.53 9.16
C SER A 160 11.83 -16.46 8.93
N GLU A 161 11.09 -17.25 9.71
CA GLU A 161 9.64 -17.21 9.78
C GLU A 161 9.16 -15.75 9.75
N ARG A 162 8.30 -15.46 8.77
CA ARG A 162 7.52 -14.23 8.60
C ARG A 162 8.32 -12.93 8.45
N SER A 163 8.45 -12.49 7.21
CA SER A 163 8.60 -11.08 6.87
C SER A 163 7.63 -10.70 5.73
N GLN A 164 6.34 -10.89 5.96
CA GLN A 164 5.39 -9.88 5.48
C GLN A 164 5.75 -8.61 6.25
N TRP A 165 6.23 -7.57 5.55
CA TRP A 165 6.75 -6.32 6.09
C TRP A 165 8.04 -6.48 6.92
N ASN A 166 9.21 -6.36 6.30
CA ASN A 166 10.46 -6.08 7.04
C ASN A 166 10.57 -4.61 7.47
N ILE A 167 9.44 -4.05 7.92
CA ILE A 167 9.46 -3.23 9.10
C ILE A 167 9.92 -4.20 10.20
N THR A 168 11.22 -4.21 10.54
CA THR A 168 11.73 -5.04 11.67
C THR A 168 10.73 -4.95 12.82
N LEU A 169 10.38 -6.03 13.53
CA LEU A 169 9.37 -5.97 14.61
C LEU A 169 9.55 -4.73 15.52
N GLY A 170 10.81 -4.34 15.77
CA GLY A 170 11.16 -3.11 16.48
C GLY A 170 10.71 -1.79 15.81
N LYS A 171 10.75 -1.66 14.47
CA LYS A 171 10.16 -0.53 13.73
C LYS A 171 8.62 -0.59 13.79
N LEU A 172 8.00 -1.77 13.68
CA LEU A 172 6.54 -1.92 13.59
C LEU A 172 5.87 -1.55 14.91
N VAL A 173 6.55 -1.85 16.01
CA VAL A 173 6.16 -1.43 17.36
C VAL A 173 6.57 0.04 17.63
N ALA A 174 7.72 0.50 17.13
CA ALA A 174 8.23 1.84 17.44
C ALA A 174 7.44 2.98 16.80
N TYR A 175 6.91 2.81 15.58
CA TYR A 175 6.10 3.86 14.93
C TYR A 175 4.80 4.17 15.68
N PRO A 176 3.92 3.21 16.00
CA PRO A 176 2.68 3.48 16.73
C PRO A 176 2.97 3.96 18.16
N ILE A 177 3.94 3.37 18.87
CA ILE A 177 4.31 3.85 20.21
C ILE A 177 4.86 5.28 20.16
N GLY A 178 5.72 5.57 19.18
CA GLY A 178 6.27 6.92 19.01
C GLY A 178 5.21 7.95 18.67
N LEU A 179 4.26 7.60 17.80
CA LEU A 179 3.13 8.45 17.47
C LEU A 179 2.21 8.68 18.68
N LEU A 180 1.87 7.63 19.43
CA LEU A 180 1.06 7.75 20.65
C LEU A 180 1.73 8.63 21.70
N LEU A 181 3.04 8.50 21.91
CA LEU A 181 3.79 9.36 22.83
C LEU A 181 3.84 10.82 22.37
N LEU A 182 3.91 11.06 21.06
CA LEU A 182 3.83 12.42 20.52
C LEU A 182 2.44 13.03 20.77
N LEU A 183 1.37 12.30 20.48
CA LEU A 183 -0.01 12.74 20.73
C LEU A 183 -0.26 12.96 22.23
N ALA A 184 0.17 12.03 23.09
CA ALA A 184 0.10 12.18 24.53
C ALA A 184 0.90 13.39 25.03
N GLY A 185 2.08 13.65 24.44
CA GLY A 185 2.87 14.83 24.72
C GLY A 185 2.15 16.12 24.37
N PHE A 186 1.46 16.19 23.23
CA PHE A 186 0.62 17.34 22.87
C PHE A 186 -0.55 17.54 23.85
N GLY A 187 -1.24 16.47 24.23
CA GLY A 187 -2.31 16.53 25.23
C GLY A 187 -1.81 17.03 26.59
N ALA A 188 -0.69 16.51 27.07
CA ALA A 188 -0.14 16.86 28.38
C ALA A 188 0.30 18.33 28.53
N PHE A 189 0.41 19.12 27.45
CA PHE A 189 0.68 20.56 27.56
C PHE A 189 -0.47 21.34 28.20
N THR A 190 -1.70 20.81 28.21
CA THR A 190 -2.83 21.45 28.90
C THR A 190 -2.61 21.48 30.41
N ASP A 191 -1.97 20.44 30.95
CA ASP A 191 -1.84 20.23 32.38
C ASP A 191 -0.43 20.57 32.89
N SER A 192 0.61 20.23 32.11
CA SER A 192 2.00 20.44 32.47
C SER A 192 2.91 20.57 31.25
N ILE A 193 3.46 21.78 31.04
CA ILE A 193 4.45 22.07 30.00
C ILE A 193 5.65 21.11 30.08
N LEU A 194 6.10 20.80 31.30
CA LEU A 194 7.25 19.90 31.49
C LEU A 194 6.90 18.45 31.14
N GLY A 195 5.69 17.99 31.49
CA GLY A 195 5.19 16.67 31.12
C GLY A 195 5.06 16.51 29.60
N GLY A 196 4.48 17.52 28.94
CA GLY A 196 4.37 17.55 27.48
C GLY A 196 5.72 17.49 26.77
N LEU A 197 6.70 18.29 27.20
CA LEU A 197 8.06 18.27 26.62
C LEU A 197 8.78 16.93 26.80
N LEU A 198 8.62 16.26 27.95
CA LEU A 198 9.24 14.96 28.22
C LEU A 198 8.66 13.86 27.31
N LEU A 199 7.33 13.81 27.18
CA LEU A 199 6.64 12.83 26.34
C LEU A 199 6.92 13.07 24.85
N LEU A 200 6.93 14.32 24.38
CA LEU A 200 7.31 14.65 23.01
C LEU A 200 8.74 14.20 22.69
N SER A 201 9.68 14.45 23.60
CA SER A 201 11.08 14.06 23.42
C SER A 201 11.25 12.55 23.37
N ALA A 202 10.51 11.81 24.23
CA ALA A 202 10.50 10.35 24.24
C ALA A 202 9.88 9.78 22.95
N GLY A 203 8.75 10.34 22.50
CA GLY A 203 8.10 9.97 21.25
C GLY A 203 9.02 10.18 20.04
N ALA A 204 9.63 11.35 19.92
CA ALA A 204 10.58 11.67 18.85
C ALA A 204 11.78 10.70 18.85
N LEU A 205 12.38 10.42 20.02
CA LEU A 205 13.53 9.51 20.11
C LEU A 205 13.18 8.04 19.84
N SER A 206 11.93 7.63 20.04
CA SER A 206 11.49 6.26 19.74
C SER A 206 11.41 6.01 18.23
N LEU A 207 11.13 7.05 17.43
CA LEU A 207 11.03 6.95 15.98
C LEU A 207 12.38 6.56 15.34
N PRO A 208 12.40 5.50 14.50
CA PRO A 208 13.62 5.05 13.83
C PRO A 208 14.31 6.14 12.99
N ILE A 209 13.53 7.00 12.34
CA ILE A 209 14.00 8.09 11.47
C ILE A 209 14.84 9.09 12.25
N VAL A 210 14.33 9.56 13.40
CA VAL A 210 15.01 10.54 14.26
C VAL A 210 16.33 9.97 14.80
N ARG A 211 16.35 8.68 15.16
CA ARG A 211 17.59 7.99 15.57
C ARG A 211 18.60 7.88 14.43
N GLY A 212 18.13 7.66 13.20
CA GLY A 212 18.95 7.70 12.00
C GLY A 212 19.65 9.05 11.82
N ILE A 213 18.91 10.14 11.98
CA ILE A 213 19.43 11.52 11.87
C ILE A 213 20.47 11.80 12.96
N LEU A 214 20.19 11.46 14.22
CA LEU A 214 21.11 11.68 15.33
C LEU A 214 22.43 10.91 15.17
N ARG A 215 22.37 9.67 14.65
CA ARG A 215 23.56 8.86 14.38
C ARG A 215 24.48 9.52 13.35
N HIS A 216 23.93 10.12 12.30
CA HIS A 216 24.72 10.77 11.25
C HIS A 216 25.21 12.16 11.66
N GLY A 217 24.42 12.92 12.41
CA GLY A 217 24.77 14.30 12.81
C GLY A 217 25.70 14.41 14.02
N SER A 218 25.53 13.54 15.02
CA SER A 218 26.23 13.65 16.32
C SER A 218 27.19 12.51 16.63
N GLY A 219 27.19 11.44 15.83
CA GLY A 219 27.96 10.22 16.10
C GLY A 219 27.48 9.40 17.30
N ILE A 220 26.40 9.82 17.98
CA ILE A 220 25.84 9.14 19.14
C ILE A 220 25.03 7.94 18.66
N THR A 221 25.33 6.75 19.18
CA THR A 221 24.57 5.53 18.93
C THR A 221 23.79 5.15 20.19
N PHE A 222 22.46 5.12 20.07
CA PHE A 222 21.60 4.63 21.15
C PHE A 222 21.42 3.12 21.00
N SER A 223 21.69 2.38 22.07
CA SER A 223 21.31 0.96 22.12
C SER A 223 19.78 0.83 22.17
N ARG A 224 19.24 -0.28 21.66
CA ARG A 224 17.80 -0.55 21.68
C ARG A 224 17.24 -0.52 23.11
N TRP A 225 17.98 -1.10 24.05
CA TRP A 225 17.63 -1.12 25.48
C TRP A 225 17.66 0.28 26.13
N ALA A 226 18.57 1.16 25.71
CA ALA A 226 18.57 2.54 26.19
C ALA A 226 17.33 3.30 25.73
N THR A 227 16.83 3.05 24.52
CA THR A 227 15.59 3.67 24.02
C THR A 227 14.40 3.22 24.85
N VAL A 228 14.28 1.92 25.12
CA VAL A 228 13.20 1.36 25.96
C VAL A 228 13.25 1.94 27.38
N ALA A 229 14.44 2.06 27.97
CA ALA A 229 14.60 2.65 29.30
C ALA A 229 14.15 4.13 29.34
N ILE A 230 14.49 4.92 28.32
CA ILE A 230 14.05 6.33 28.22
C ILE A 230 12.53 6.42 28.12
N VAL A 231 11.91 5.58 27.28
CA VAL A 231 10.45 5.56 27.12
C VAL A 231 9.76 5.17 28.43
N LEU A 232 10.23 4.14 29.13
CA LEU A 232 9.64 3.71 30.41
C LEU A 232 9.78 4.79 31.49
N VAL A 233 10.94 5.44 31.59
CA VAL A 233 11.15 6.53 32.56
C VAL A 233 10.26 7.73 32.22
N ALA A 234 10.13 8.10 30.95
CA ALA A 234 9.27 9.21 30.52
C ALA A 234 7.79 8.91 30.78
N ALA A 235 7.33 7.69 30.48
CA ALA A 235 5.96 7.26 30.74
C ALA A 235 5.64 7.26 32.25
N PHE A 236 6.52 6.70 33.07
CA PHE A 236 6.31 6.61 34.52
C PHE A 236 6.38 7.98 35.21
N SER A 237 7.34 8.82 34.81
CA SER A 237 7.48 10.18 35.35
C SER A 237 6.34 11.08 34.89
N GLY A 238 5.87 10.92 33.64
CA GLY A 238 4.69 11.59 33.12
C GLY A 238 3.44 11.25 33.93
N SER A 239 3.21 9.96 34.21
CA SER A 239 2.05 9.53 35.02
C SER A 239 2.07 10.01 36.47
N MET A 240 3.25 10.21 37.08
CA MET A 240 3.35 10.73 38.45
C MET A 240 3.11 12.24 38.54
N LEU A 241 3.30 12.97 37.45
CA LEU A 241 3.01 14.40 37.38
C LEU A 241 1.56 14.68 37.00
N LEU A 242 0.86 13.67 36.47
CA LEU A 242 -0.57 13.65 36.21
C LEU A 242 -1.28 13.00 37.42
N GLU A 243 -1.14 13.56 38.62
CA GLU A 243 -2.10 13.26 39.67
C GLU A 243 -3.44 13.85 39.23
N PRO A 244 -4.48 13.03 38.95
CA PRO A 244 -5.78 13.59 38.62
C PRO A 244 -6.25 14.32 39.87
N GLU A 245 -6.44 15.64 39.77
CA GLU A 245 -7.36 16.28 40.68
C GLU A 245 -8.68 15.52 40.53
N THR A 246 -9.14 14.93 41.64
CA THR A 246 -10.41 14.20 41.71
C THR A 246 -11.54 15.19 41.45
N GLU A 247 -11.79 15.49 40.19
CA GLU A 247 -12.95 16.21 39.71
C GLU A 247 -14.03 15.20 39.29
N SER A 248 -15.23 15.55 39.75
CA SER A 248 -16.55 14.97 39.53
C SER A 248 -16.76 14.22 38.22
N ALA A 249 -17.42 13.06 38.35
CA ALA A 249 -18.00 12.27 37.28
C ALA A 249 -18.61 13.16 36.19
N VAL A 250 -17.94 13.21 35.03
CA VAL A 250 -18.51 13.69 33.78
C VAL A 250 -19.38 12.56 33.25
N GLU A 251 -20.66 12.85 33.18
CA GLU A 251 -21.68 12.05 32.49
C GLU A 251 -21.27 12.01 31.01
N ILE A 252 -20.74 10.87 30.55
CA ILE A 252 -20.45 10.64 29.13
C ILE A 252 -21.79 10.33 28.49
N ASP A 253 -22.33 11.29 27.73
CA ASP A 253 -23.46 11.05 26.86
C ASP A 253 -23.09 9.92 25.89
N GLU A 254 -23.82 8.82 26.01
CA GLU A 254 -23.81 7.70 25.08
C GLU A 254 -24.04 8.27 23.67
N PRO A 255 -23.09 8.13 22.71
CA PRO A 255 -23.33 8.61 21.37
C PRO A 255 -24.59 7.91 20.86
N ALA A 256 -25.58 8.70 20.46
CA ALA A 256 -26.82 8.19 19.91
C ALA A 256 -26.46 7.19 18.81
N ALA A 257 -26.91 5.94 18.96
CA ALA A 257 -26.72 4.92 17.94
C ALA A 257 -27.23 5.48 16.62
N GLU A 258 -26.34 5.64 15.65
CA GLU A 258 -26.73 6.02 14.30
C GLU A 258 -27.63 4.90 13.78
N GLU A 259 -28.84 5.28 13.34
CA GLU A 259 -29.82 4.31 12.84
C GLU A 259 -29.25 3.70 11.55
N GLU A 260 -28.96 2.41 11.54
CA GLU A 260 -28.50 1.70 10.34
C GLU A 260 -29.60 1.73 9.27
N GLU A 261 -29.27 2.25 8.08
CA GLU A 261 -30.17 2.27 6.93
C GLU A 261 -30.06 0.94 6.17
N ILE A 262 -31.18 0.23 6.06
CA ILE A 262 -31.30 -1.04 5.33
C ILE A 262 -32.02 -0.77 4.01
N TYR A 263 -31.40 -1.19 2.91
CA TYR A 263 -31.87 -1.10 1.53
C TYR A 263 -32.20 -2.49 0.99
N PHE A 264 -33.01 -2.56 -0.07
CA PHE A 264 -33.33 -3.82 -0.75
C PHE A 264 -32.68 -3.92 -2.13
N VAL A 265 -32.58 -5.13 -2.68
CA VAL A 265 -32.10 -5.36 -4.05
C VAL A 265 -32.94 -4.56 -5.05
N GLY A 266 -32.27 -3.79 -5.91
CA GLY A 266 -32.88 -2.86 -6.87
C GLY A 266 -33.20 -1.46 -6.30
N GLU A 267 -32.94 -1.21 -5.02
CA GLU A 267 -32.94 0.15 -4.47
C GLU A 267 -31.56 0.81 -4.62
N ASN A 268 -31.59 2.12 -4.87
CA ASN A 268 -30.38 2.92 -4.99
C ASN A 268 -30.05 3.55 -3.64
N PHE A 269 -28.78 3.47 -3.25
CA PHE A 269 -28.25 4.21 -2.11
C PHE A 269 -26.97 4.93 -2.53
N THR A 270 -26.59 5.97 -1.80
CA THR A 270 -25.39 6.76 -2.10
C THR A 270 -24.49 6.78 -0.89
N GLU A 271 -23.29 6.25 -1.05
CA GLU A 271 -22.22 6.38 -0.07
C GLU A 271 -21.13 7.27 -0.70
N ASP A 272 -20.75 8.33 0.01
CA ASP A 272 -19.90 9.40 -0.49
C ASP A 272 -20.44 10.03 -1.81
N GLU A 273 -19.77 9.79 -2.93
CA GLU A 273 -20.10 10.34 -4.26
C GLU A 273 -20.41 9.24 -5.30
N ILE A 274 -20.67 8.02 -4.85
CA ILE A 274 -21.06 6.90 -5.70
C ILE A 274 -22.46 6.43 -5.32
N THR A 275 -23.36 6.39 -6.30
CA THR A 275 -24.65 5.71 -6.16
C THR A 275 -24.50 4.25 -6.54
N TYR A 276 -24.93 3.37 -5.64
CA TYR A 276 -24.88 1.92 -5.80
C TYR A 276 -26.29 1.37 -6.00
N GLU A 277 -26.43 0.37 -6.86
CA GLU A 277 -27.65 -0.43 -7.04
C GLU A 277 -27.24 -1.91 -7.13
N VAL A 278 -27.71 -2.74 -6.21
CA VAL A 278 -27.58 -4.20 -6.37
C VAL A 278 -28.63 -4.65 -7.38
N THR A 279 -28.22 -4.90 -8.62
CA THR A 279 -29.13 -5.19 -9.74
C THR A 279 -29.47 -6.67 -9.89
N GLU A 280 -28.61 -7.56 -9.40
CA GLU A 280 -28.81 -9.01 -9.48
C GLU A 280 -28.14 -9.71 -8.30
N VAL A 281 -28.87 -10.65 -7.67
CA VAL A 281 -28.33 -11.60 -6.70
C VAL A 281 -28.57 -13.00 -7.27
N THR A 282 -27.56 -13.86 -7.26
CA THR A 282 -27.71 -15.26 -7.64
C THR A 282 -26.99 -16.15 -6.65
N VAL A 283 -27.67 -17.18 -6.18
CA VAL A 283 -27.08 -18.21 -5.33
C VAL A 283 -26.80 -19.44 -6.18
N ASP A 284 -25.54 -19.88 -6.22
CA ASP A 284 -25.11 -21.06 -6.97
C ASP A 284 -24.22 -21.97 -6.12
N ASP A 285 -24.28 -23.28 -6.33
CA ASP A 285 -23.31 -24.20 -5.72
C ASP A 285 -21.86 -23.92 -6.20
N ARG A 286 -21.71 -23.44 -7.44
CA ARG A 286 -20.43 -23.35 -8.15
C ARG A 286 -20.43 -22.25 -9.20
N LEU A 287 -19.34 -21.50 -9.28
CA LEU A 287 -19.08 -20.53 -10.35
C LEU A 287 -17.90 -20.99 -11.21
N TYR A 288 -18.07 -20.95 -12.52
CA TYR A 288 -16.99 -21.18 -13.49
C TYR A 288 -16.66 -19.88 -14.22
N VAL A 289 -15.42 -19.41 -14.09
CA VAL A 289 -14.91 -18.28 -14.87
C VAL A 289 -13.76 -18.76 -15.73
N GLY A 290 -14.00 -18.85 -17.03
CA GLY A 290 -13.07 -19.51 -17.96
C GLY A 290 -12.89 -20.99 -17.60
N THR A 291 -11.68 -21.40 -17.23
CA THR A 291 -11.39 -22.78 -16.76
C THR A 291 -11.27 -22.88 -15.24
N THR A 292 -11.34 -21.77 -14.52
CA THR A 292 -11.23 -21.75 -13.05
C THR A 292 -12.61 -22.00 -12.43
N ARG A 293 -12.63 -22.84 -11.40
CA ARG A 293 -13.82 -23.15 -10.62
C ARG A 293 -13.69 -22.52 -9.24
N TYR A 294 -14.72 -21.79 -8.83
CA TYR A 294 -14.90 -21.22 -7.50
C TYR A 294 -15.98 -22.01 -6.74
N GLY A 295 -15.94 -21.94 -5.40
CA GLY A 295 -16.82 -22.69 -4.50
C GLY A 295 -16.16 -24.00 -4.05
N THR A 296 -15.84 -24.08 -2.75
CA THR A 296 -14.94 -25.09 -2.20
C THR A 296 -15.62 -26.21 -1.42
N GLY A 297 -16.80 -25.96 -0.82
CA GLY A 297 -17.44 -26.89 0.13
C GLY A 297 -18.71 -27.61 -0.35
N PRO A 298 -19.07 -28.74 0.29
CA PRO A 298 -20.39 -29.36 0.17
C PRO A 298 -21.49 -28.65 0.99
N ASP A 299 -21.08 -27.82 1.96
CA ASP A 299 -21.95 -27.11 2.92
C ASP A 299 -21.79 -25.58 2.76
N THR A 300 -21.50 -25.15 1.53
CA THR A 300 -21.27 -23.75 1.17
C THR A 300 -21.90 -23.48 -0.19
N GLU A 301 -22.40 -22.28 -0.36
CA GLU A 301 -22.88 -21.77 -1.62
C GLU A 301 -22.19 -20.46 -1.99
N LEU A 302 -22.23 -20.11 -3.28
CA LEU A 302 -21.71 -18.87 -3.79
C LEU A 302 -22.84 -17.88 -4.00
N VAL A 303 -22.76 -16.77 -3.29
CA VAL A 303 -23.62 -15.60 -3.51
C VAL A 303 -22.94 -14.70 -4.52
N ARG A 304 -23.52 -14.56 -5.71
CA ARG A 304 -23.05 -13.67 -6.78
C ARG A 304 -23.89 -12.41 -6.80
N LEU A 305 -23.22 -11.26 -6.80
CA LEU A 305 -23.84 -9.95 -6.81
C LEU A 305 -23.41 -9.19 -8.06
N ARG A 306 -24.38 -8.64 -8.79
CA ARG A 306 -24.14 -7.59 -9.78
C ARG A 306 -24.51 -6.26 -9.16
N ILE A 307 -23.58 -5.32 -9.17
CA ILE A 307 -23.72 -4.00 -8.59
C ILE A 307 -23.43 -2.98 -9.68
N ASP A 308 -24.40 -2.10 -9.93
CA ASP A 308 -24.20 -0.94 -10.79
C ASP A 308 -23.74 0.22 -9.91
N MET A 309 -22.63 0.85 -10.31
CA MET A 309 -21.98 1.93 -9.57
C MET A 309 -21.97 3.16 -10.46
N THR A 310 -22.62 4.23 -10.03
CA THR A 310 -22.72 5.47 -10.79
C THR A 310 -21.95 6.57 -10.08
N ASN A 311 -20.97 7.16 -10.77
CA ASN A 311 -20.21 8.28 -10.23
C ASN A 311 -21.04 9.57 -10.31
N GLU A 312 -21.47 10.08 -9.15
CA GLU A 312 -22.20 11.35 -9.01
C GLU A 312 -21.28 12.55 -8.77
N ALA A 313 -19.97 12.32 -8.61
CA ALA A 313 -18.97 13.37 -8.50
C ALA A 313 -18.78 14.13 -9.83
N ASN A 314 -18.15 15.30 -9.72
CA ASN A 314 -17.76 16.10 -10.88
C ASN A 314 -16.36 15.76 -11.41
N GLU A 315 -15.68 14.80 -10.78
CA GLU A 315 -14.37 14.30 -11.17
C GLU A 315 -14.37 12.77 -11.33
N GLU A 316 -13.41 12.26 -12.06
CA GLU A 316 -13.21 10.83 -12.24
C GLU A 316 -12.87 10.21 -10.87
N ILE A 317 -13.61 9.17 -10.49
CA ILE A 317 -13.34 8.43 -9.27
C ILE A 317 -12.53 7.19 -9.65
N GLU A 318 -11.29 7.14 -9.15
CA GLU A 318 -10.44 5.96 -9.22
C GLU A 318 -10.93 4.97 -8.17
N VAL A 319 -11.56 3.89 -8.62
CA VAL A 319 -12.00 2.77 -7.79
C VAL A 319 -10.75 1.95 -7.45
N PRO A 320 -10.37 1.82 -6.16
CA PRO A 320 -9.11 1.19 -5.78
C PRO A 320 -8.98 -0.21 -6.37
N HIS A 321 -7.90 -0.43 -7.13
CA HIS A 321 -7.60 -1.69 -7.79
C HIS A 321 -6.58 -2.52 -7.00
N SER A 322 -6.70 -3.85 -7.04
CA SER A 322 -5.53 -4.73 -6.89
C SER A 322 -5.36 -5.59 -8.13
N GLY A 323 -4.13 -5.72 -8.61
CA GLY A 323 -3.77 -6.87 -9.41
C GLY A 323 -3.92 -8.15 -8.57
N HIS A 324 -4.59 -9.16 -9.12
CA HIS A 324 -4.70 -10.54 -8.61
C HIS A 324 -4.49 -10.72 -7.09
N GLY A 325 -5.53 -10.45 -6.31
CA GLY A 325 -5.56 -10.66 -4.85
C GLY A 325 -5.65 -9.34 -4.11
N LEU A 326 -6.88 -8.85 -3.91
CA LEU A 326 -7.18 -7.61 -3.21
C LEU A 326 -7.20 -7.88 -1.71
N SER A 327 -6.34 -7.17 -0.97
CA SER A 327 -6.67 -6.78 0.39
C SER A 327 -7.38 -5.42 0.35
N THR A 328 -8.67 -5.43 0.66
CA THR A 328 -9.39 -4.46 1.53
C THR A 328 -9.32 -2.96 1.20
N GLU A 329 -9.73 -2.51 0.02
CA GLU A 329 -10.08 -1.07 -0.14
C GLU A 329 -11.43 -0.80 -0.83
N LEU A 330 -12.15 -1.81 -1.30
CA LEU A 330 -13.59 -1.66 -1.49
C LEU A 330 -14.28 -2.26 -0.29
N ASP A 331 -15.01 -1.43 0.45
CA ASP A 331 -15.76 -1.81 1.65
C ASP A 331 -17.03 -2.62 1.33
N PHE A 332 -17.03 -3.41 0.24
CA PHE A 332 -18.05 -4.42 0.00
C PHE A 332 -17.78 -5.62 0.89
N GLN A 333 -18.53 -5.72 1.98
CA GLN A 333 -18.50 -6.88 2.86
C GLN A 333 -19.85 -7.56 2.78
N LEU A 334 -19.86 -8.86 2.52
CA LEU A 334 -21.05 -9.63 2.78
C LEU A 334 -21.05 -9.96 4.28
N VAL A 335 -22.12 -9.61 4.98
CA VAL A 335 -22.30 -9.86 6.41
C VAL A 335 -23.61 -10.60 6.65
N ASP A 336 -23.73 -11.26 7.80
CA ASP A 336 -24.99 -11.87 8.25
C ASP A 336 -25.58 -11.13 9.46
N ASP A 337 -26.66 -11.68 10.03
CA ASP A 337 -27.36 -11.19 11.22
C ASP A 337 -26.50 -11.16 12.51
N GLN A 338 -25.34 -11.82 12.48
CA GLN A 338 -24.36 -11.87 13.57
C GLN A 338 -23.12 -11.01 13.28
N ASP A 339 -23.19 -10.16 12.25
CA ASP A 339 -22.08 -9.33 11.74
C ASP A 339 -20.84 -10.16 11.36
N ARG A 340 -21.00 -11.43 10.97
CA ARG A 340 -19.88 -12.23 10.45
C ARG A 340 -19.62 -11.86 9.00
N THR A 341 -18.39 -11.45 8.71
CA THR A 341 -17.97 -11.04 7.37
C THR A 341 -17.52 -12.22 6.52
N TYR A 342 -17.94 -12.26 5.25
CA TYR A 342 -17.50 -13.25 4.25
C TYR A 342 -16.52 -12.62 3.26
N THR A 343 -15.52 -13.40 2.84
CA THR A 343 -14.47 -12.93 1.91
C THR A 343 -14.93 -13.06 0.47
N VAL A 344 -14.56 -12.10 -0.37
CA VAL A 344 -14.78 -12.16 -1.83
C VAL A 344 -13.92 -13.25 -2.45
N GLU A 345 -14.54 -14.23 -3.09
CA GLU A 345 -13.88 -15.32 -3.82
C GLU A 345 -13.59 -14.94 -5.28
N TYR A 346 -14.47 -14.15 -5.89
CA TYR A 346 -14.31 -13.67 -7.26
C TYR A 346 -14.81 -12.24 -7.39
N GLN A 347 -14.08 -11.43 -8.15
CA GLN A 347 -14.47 -10.07 -8.48
C GLN A 347 -14.14 -9.79 -9.95
N GLN A 348 -15.03 -9.08 -10.62
CA GLN A 348 -14.81 -8.52 -11.94
C GLN A 348 -15.44 -7.14 -12.01
N VAL A 349 -14.61 -6.12 -12.27
CA VAL A 349 -15.06 -4.76 -12.56
C VAL A 349 -14.63 -4.43 -13.98
N THR A 350 -15.52 -3.84 -14.78
CA THR A 350 -15.27 -3.55 -16.20
C THR A 350 -14.27 -2.43 -16.41
N ASP A 351 -14.40 -1.35 -15.65
CA ASP A 351 -13.46 -0.23 -15.64
C ASP A 351 -13.25 0.25 -14.19
N TRP A 352 -12.02 0.60 -13.86
CA TRP A 352 -11.64 1.01 -12.52
C TRP A 352 -11.61 2.53 -12.34
N ASP A 353 -11.73 3.27 -13.44
CA ASP A 353 -11.91 4.71 -13.42
C ASP A 353 -13.34 5.03 -13.87
N ILE A 354 -14.21 5.42 -12.93
CA ILE A 354 -15.59 5.77 -13.28
C ILE A 354 -15.61 7.27 -13.58
N SER A 355 -15.78 7.63 -14.85
CA SER A 355 -15.96 9.03 -15.26
C SER A 355 -17.26 9.63 -14.69
N PRO A 356 -17.34 10.95 -14.47
CA PRO A 356 -18.56 11.61 -14.00
C PRO A 356 -19.82 11.24 -14.79
N GLY A 357 -20.87 10.81 -14.08
CA GLY A 357 -22.15 10.39 -14.64
C GLY A 357 -22.11 9.08 -15.44
N VAL A 358 -20.98 8.36 -15.43
CA VAL A 358 -20.88 7.02 -16.00
C VAL A 358 -21.29 6.00 -14.93
N SER A 359 -22.02 4.99 -15.37
CA SER A 359 -22.37 3.82 -14.56
C SER A 359 -21.55 2.63 -15.04
N GLU A 360 -20.86 1.98 -14.11
CA GLU A 360 -20.04 0.79 -14.33
C GLU A 360 -20.61 -0.40 -13.57
N GLN A 361 -20.45 -1.60 -14.11
CA GLN A 361 -20.94 -2.83 -13.47
C GLN A 361 -19.78 -3.56 -12.78
N ALA A 362 -20.00 -3.92 -11.52
CA ALA A 362 -19.15 -4.82 -10.77
C ALA A 362 -19.87 -6.14 -10.49
N LEU A 363 -19.13 -7.23 -10.63
CA LEU A 363 -19.59 -8.58 -10.31
C LEU A 363 -18.74 -9.10 -9.14
N PHE A 364 -19.39 -9.50 -8.06
CA PHE A 364 -18.77 -10.10 -6.89
C PHE A 364 -19.30 -11.53 -6.69
N ALA A 365 -18.49 -12.41 -6.12
CA ALA A 365 -18.93 -13.70 -5.60
C ALA A 365 -18.34 -13.95 -4.23
N PHE A 366 -19.17 -14.39 -3.29
CA PHE A 366 -18.81 -14.69 -1.91
C PHE A 366 -19.15 -16.14 -1.61
N GLU A 367 -18.28 -16.86 -0.92
CA GLU A 367 -18.59 -18.20 -0.41
C GLU A 367 -19.15 -18.10 1.01
N VAL A 368 -20.38 -18.61 1.17
CA VAL A 368 -21.18 -18.48 2.40
C VAL A 368 -21.65 -19.88 2.81
N PRO A 369 -21.75 -20.20 4.11
CA PRO A 369 -22.39 -21.42 4.56
C PRO A 369 -23.85 -21.51 4.06
N ASP A 370 -24.29 -22.71 3.69
CA ASP A 370 -25.63 -22.95 3.12
C ASP A 370 -26.77 -22.82 4.16
N ASP A 371 -26.43 -22.72 5.44
CA ASP A 371 -27.35 -22.54 6.55
C ASP A 371 -27.64 -21.07 6.91
N GLN A 372 -27.09 -20.11 6.15
CA GLN A 372 -27.29 -18.68 6.39
C GLN A 372 -28.54 -18.16 5.69
N GLU A 373 -29.63 -17.93 6.43
CA GLU A 373 -30.88 -17.42 5.87
C GLU A 373 -30.82 -15.91 5.58
N GLU A 374 -30.23 -15.11 6.48
CA GLU A 374 -30.14 -13.65 6.34
C GLU A 374 -28.74 -13.22 5.90
N ARG A 375 -28.68 -12.37 4.86
CA ARG A 375 -27.43 -11.90 4.28
C ARG A 375 -27.58 -10.46 3.85
N TYR A 376 -26.57 -9.67 4.19
CA TYR A 376 -26.54 -8.26 3.87
C TYR A 376 -25.26 -7.94 3.11
N LEU A 377 -25.36 -7.23 2.00
CA LEU A 377 -24.20 -6.56 1.43
C LEU A 377 -24.02 -5.23 2.18
N GLN A 378 -22.95 -5.12 2.94
CA GLN A 378 -22.54 -3.87 3.57
C GLN A 378 -21.62 -3.08 2.64
N VAL A 379 -21.89 -1.78 2.50
CA VAL A 379 -21.08 -0.80 1.76
C VAL A 379 -21.00 0.47 2.60
N GLY A 380 -19.86 0.68 3.26
CA GLY A 380 -19.74 1.75 4.25
C GLY A 380 -20.75 1.57 5.39
N SER A 381 -21.61 2.57 5.57
CA SER A 381 -22.70 2.56 6.57
C SER A 381 -23.99 1.88 6.10
N ALA A 382 -24.16 1.68 4.80
CA ALA A 382 -25.38 1.10 4.23
C ALA A 382 -25.35 -0.44 4.25
N LYS A 383 -26.50 -1.07 4.51
CA LYS A 383 -26.70 -2.53 4.37
C LYS A 383 -27.79 -2.81 3.33
N VAL A 384 -27.52 -3.71 2.39
CA VAL A 384 -28.51 -4.18 1.41
C VAL A 384 -28.94 -5.59 1.76
N ASP A 385 -30.21 -5.79 2.08
CA ASP A 385 -30.79 -7.10 2.36
C ASP A 385 -30.90 -7.94 1.08
N LEU A 386 -30.30 -9.14 1.11
CA LEU A 386 -30.23 -10.08 -0.01
C LEU A 386 -31.17 -11.29 0.19
N THR A 387 -32.02 -11.29 1.22
CA THR A 387 -32.83 -12.43 1.65
C THR A 387 -34.05 -12.68 0.74
N GLU A 388 -34.55 -11.67 0.04
CA GLU A 388 -35.79 -11.76 -0.77
C GLU A 388 -35.59 -12.20 -2.24
N THR A 389 -34.37 -12.55 -2.66
CA THR A 389 -34.04 -12.85 -4.07
C THR A 389 -34.11 -14.31 -4.51
#